data_AF-A0A2N3Y847-F1
#
_entry.id   AF-A0A2N3Y847-F1
#
_cell.length_a   1.000
_cell.length_b   1.000
_cell.length_c   1.000
_cell.angle_alpha   90.00
_cell.angle_beta   90.00
_cell.angle_gamma   90.00
#
_symmetry.space_group_name_H-M   'P 1'
#
loop_
_entity.id
_entity.type
_entity.pdbx_description
1 polymer ?
#
loop_
_entity_poly.entity_id
_entity_poly.type
_entity_poly.pdbx_seq_one_letter_code
_entity_poly.pdbx_strand_id
1 'polypeptide(L)'
;MRDRSKVLRLLNDGWCAPGEQLIFLVGGEHKPGWFGATLGNTRQVPYLPQQDDGVQPPWPLVNARLSAGEFLADEWVHDPAVWGWFHTAGPARAAAQCGDALSRGKHFSWLACTNRRLAVVVEADARAEALQKAAEQQKPAAESAGMLGGLFGKAKASKDSGQPQPPAPAGPTETWWEIPIGHVGRFTSAERGRGLDPVEFFAIQFGDNSSLEFRLINAPDLVETIYLNLR
;
A
#
# COMPACT_ATOMS: atom_id res chain seq x y z
N MET A 1 -8.40 0.13 11.00
CA MET A 1 -7.29 -0.71 10.50
C MET A 1 -6.86 -1.64 11.62
N ARG A 2 -6.45 -2.87 11.31
CA ARG A 2 -5.88 -3.77 12.30
C ARG A 2 -4.45 -3.35 12.65
N ASP A 3 -4.02 -3.66 13.87
CA ASP A 3 -2.60 -3.60 14.20
C ASP A 3 -1.82 -4.69 13.45
N ARG A 4 -0.52 -4.47 13.27
CA ARG A 4 0.37 -5.40 12.58
C ARG A 4 0.30 -6.84 13.11
N SER A 5 0.20 -7.05 14.42
CA SER A 5 0.16 -8.39 15.05
C SER A 5 -1.10 -9.16 14.68
N LYS A 6 -2.24 -8.47 14.58
CA LYS A 6 -3.49 -9.08 14.08
C LYS A 6 -3.39 -9.47 12.62
N VAL A 7 -2.77 -8.63 11.78
CA VAL A 7 -2.55 -8.97 10.37
C VAL A 7 -1.59 -10.15 10.25
N LEU A 8 -0.47 -10.15 10.98
CA LEU A 8 0.46 -11.27 11.05
C LEU A 8 -0.25 -12.59 11.41
N ARG A 9 -1.14 -12.56 12.40
CA ARG A 9 -1.92 -13.74 12.78
C ARG A 9 -2.86 -14.19 11.66
N LEU A 10 -3.62 -13.28 11.05
CA LEU A 10 -4.50 -13.61 9.94
C LEU A 10 -3.75 -14.25 8.77
N LEU A 11 -2.56 -13.74 8.45
CA LEU A 11 -1.78 -14.28 7.36
C LEU A 11 -1.24 -15.67 7.69
N ASN A 12 -0.70 -15.89 8.90
CA ASN A 12 -0.20 -17.20 9.30
C ASN A 12 -1.33 -18.25 9.43
N ASP A 13 -2.50 -17.86 9.93
CA ASP A 13 -3.60 -18.79 10.22
C ASP A 13 -4.40 -19.17 8.95
N GLY A 14 -4.42 -18.31 7.91
CA GLY A 14 -5.34 -18.50 6.78
C GLY A 14 -4.87 -18.07 5.39
N TRP A 15 -3.75 -17.36 5.25
CA TRP A 15 -3.21 -16.97 3.94
C TRP A 15 -1.99 -17.79 3.53
N CYS A 16 -1.11 -18.09 4.48
CA CYS A 16 0.04 -18.97 4.29
C CYS A 16 -0.43 -20.42 4.07
N ALA A 17 0.09 -21.08 3.04
CA ALA A 17 -0.12 -22.50 2.83
C ALA A 17 0.60 -23.35 3.90
N PRO A 18 0.24 -24.63 4.10
CA PRO A 18 1.00 -25.53 4.97
C PRO A 18 2.50 -25.56 4.62
N GLY A 19 3.34 -25.28 5.62
CA GLY A 19 4.80 -25.19 5.49
C GLY A 19 5.31 -23.90 4.82
N GLU A 20 4.43 -22.95 4.49
CA GLU A 20 4.81 -21.58 4.12
C GLU A 20 5.06 -20.76 5.38
N GLN A 21 6.19 -20.07 5.44
CA GLN A 21 6.59 -19.25 6.59
C GLN A 21 6.60 -17.79 6.20
N LEU A 22 5.89 -16.95 6.95
CA LEU A 22 5.93 -15.50 6.80
C LEU A 22 7.24 -14.95 7.38
N ILE A 23 8.07 -14.35 6.53
CA ILE A 23 9.39 -13.83 6.87
C ILE A 23 9.28 -12.36 7.30
N PHE A 24 8.58 -11.55 6.52
CA PHE A 24 8.31 -10.16 6.89
C PHE A 24 6.96 -9.66 6.42
N LEU A 25 6.52 -8.60 7.10
CA LEU A 25 5.32 -7.86 6.80
C LEU A 25 5.57 -6.37 7.06
N VAL A 26 5.46 -5.57 6.00
CA VAL A 26 5.66 -4.11 6.03
C VAL A 26 4.50 -3.43 5.31
N GLY A 27 3.94 -2.36 5.88
CA GLY A 27 2.79 -1.66 5.33
C GLY A 27 1.85 -1.18 6.42
N GLY A 28 0.57 -1.04 6.09
CA GLY A 28 -0.45 -0.62 7.03
C GLY A 28 -0.15 0.74 7.65
N GLU A 29 -0.22 0.79 8.98
CA GLU A 29 0.15 1.96 9.79
C GLU A 29 1.64 2.34 9.69
N HIS A 30 2.52 1.41 9.31
CA HIS A 30 3.96 1.65 9.13
C HIS A 30 4.32 2.16 7.73
N LYS A 31 3.32 2.40 6.87
CA LYS A 31 3.47 3.12 5.60
C LYS A 31 2.87 4.53 5.75
N PRO A 32 3.61 5.51 6.31
CA PRO A 32 3.09 6.86 6.52
C PRO A 32 3.27 7.78 5.30
N GLY A 33 3.19 7.26 4.07
CA GLY A 33 3.44 8.10 2.91
C GLY A 33 3.22 7.46 1.54
N TRP A 34 3.40 8.32 0.54
CA TRP A 34 3.20 8.06 -0.88
C TRP A 34 4.38 7.29 -1.49
N PHE A 35 4.10 6.58 -2.57
CA PHE A 35 5.16 6.12 -3.46
C PHE A 35 5.47 7.19 -4.49
N GLY A 36 6.74 7.31 -4.88
CA GLY A 36 7.13 7.84 -6.18
C GLY A 36 7.42 6.72 -7.18
N ALA A 37 7.58 7.08 -8.44
CA ALA A 37 7.85 6.14 -9.52
C ALA A 37 8.78 6.75 -10.57
N THR A 38 9.70 5.93 -11.07
CA THR A 38 10.41 6.13 -12.33
C THR A 38 9.88 5.11 -13.33
N LEU A 39 9.09 5.58 -14.31
CA LEU A 39 8.52 4.79 -15.40
C LEU A 39 9.22 5.16 -16.71
N GLY A 40 10.22 4.40 -17.10
CA GLY A 40 11.11 4.76 -18.20
C GLY A 40 11.83 6.07 -17.89
N ASN A 41 11.56 7.12 -18.68
CA ASN A 41 12.14 8.46 -18.48
C ASN A 41 11.23 9.42 -17.69
N THR A 42 10.04 8.96 -17.28
CA THR A 42 9.08 9.77 -16.54
C THR A 42 9.24 9.53 -15.06
N ARG A 43 9.33 10.62 -14.27
CA ARG A 43 9.31 10.58 -12.81
C ARG A 43 8.00 11.18 -12.32
N GLN A 44 7.38 10.52 -11.34
CA GLN A 44 6.12 10.95 -10.76
C GLN A 44 6.14 10.73 -9.24
N VAL A 45 5.70 11.72 -8.49
CA VAL A 45 5.47 11.64 -7.05
C VAL A 45 4.44 12.69 -6.64
N PRO A 46 3.37 12.37 -5.90
CA PRO A 46 2.95 11.01 -5.59
C PRO A 46 2.58 10.23 -6.86
N TYR A 47 2.91 8.94 -6.89
CA TYR A 47 2.43 8.00 -7.89
C TYR A 47 0.92 7.84 -7.72
N LEU A 48 0.18 8.04 -8.81
CA LEU A 48 -1.25 7.85 -8.88
C LEU A 48 -1.51 6.46 -9.47
N PRO A 49 -2.14 5.55 -8.72
CA PRO A 49 -2.43 4.21 -9.22
C PRO A 49 -3.42 4.27 -10.40
N GLN A 50 -3.37 3.27 -11.28
CA GLN A 50 -4.25 3.21 -12.46
C GLN A 50 -5.74 3.21 -12.09
N GLN A 51 -6.05 2.65 -10.93
CA GLN A 51 -7.39 2.66 -10.34
C GLN A 51 -7.31 3.33 -8.98
N ASP A 52 -7.97 4.47 -8.82
CA ASP A 52 -8.15 5.12 -7.53
C ASP A 52 -9.61 4.99 -7.10
N ASP A 53 -9.79 4.62 -5.84
CA ASP A 53 -11.09 4.45 -5.20
C ASP A 53 -11.54 5.71 -4.45
N GLY A 54 -10.74 6.78 -4.49
CA GLY A 54 -11.02 8.07 -3.89
C GLY A 54 -10.82 8.13 -2.38
N VAL A 55 -10.51 7.02 -1.70
CA VAL A 55 -10.30 7.00 -0.25
C VAL A 55 -9.00 7.73 0.09
N GLN A 56 -9.07 8.89 0.72
CA GLN A 56 -7.85 9.63 1.04
C GLN A 56 -7.15 9.01 2.26
N PRO A 57 -5.85 8.66 2.15
CA PRO A 57 -5.08 8.23 3.30
C PRO A 57 -4.76 9.43 4.19
N PRO A 58 -4.47 9.21 5.49
CA PRO A 58 -4.12 10.29 6.43
C PRO A 58 -2.68 10.80 6.25
N TRP A 59 -2.10 10.62 5.06
CA TRP A 59 -0.70 10.95 4.79
C TRP A 59 -0.52 12.45 4.50
N PRO A 60 0.63 13.02 4.85
CA PRO A 60 0.95 14.39 4.48
C PRO A 60 1.00 14.55 2.95
N LEU A 61 0.80 15.78 2.49
CA LEU A 61 1.00 16.14 1.09
C LEU A 61 2.49 16.11 0.75
N VAL A 62 2.81 15.61 -0.44
CA VAL A 62 4.16 15.71 -1.01
C VAL A 62 4.49 17.17 -1.26
N ASN A 63 5.74 17.57 -1.01
CA ASN A 63 6.26 18.89 -1.31
C ASN A 63 5.96 19.29 -2.76
N ALA A 64 5.55 20.55 -2.97
CA ALA A 64 5.13 21.02 -4.29
C ALA A 64 6.26 20.96 -5.34
N ARG A 65 7.51 21.25 -4.96
CA ARG A 65 8.67 21.17 -5.86
C ARG A 65 8.95 19.72 -6.27
N LEU A 66 8.89 18.83 -5.29
CA LEU A 66 9.05 17.40 -5.53
C LEU A 66 7.94 16.88 -6.46
N SER A 67 6.70 17.31 -6.24
CA SER A 67 5.56 16.97 -7.09
C SER A 67 5.67 17.54 -8.51
N ALA A 68 6.33 18.68 -8.68
CA ALA A 68 6.64 19.28 -9.97
C ALA A 68 7.85 18.63 -10.68
N GLY A 69 8.50 17.63 -10.06
CA GLY A 69 9.68 16.97 -10.62
C GLY A 69 10.99 17.74 -10.42
N GLU A 70 10.98 18.78 -9.58
CA GLU A 70 12.13 19.64 -9.29
C GLU A 70 13.04 19.03 -8.22
N PHE A 71 13.67 17.90 -8.54
CA PHE A 71 14.64 17.23 -7.67
C PHE A 71 15.70 16.50 -8.49
N LEU A 72 16.90 16.40 -7.94
CA LEU A 72 18.04 15.71 -8.51
C LEU A 72 18.21 14.33 -7.87
N ALA A 73 18.42 13.31 -8.69
CA ALA A 73 18.69 11.94 -8.26
C ALA A 73 17.74 11.46 -7.14
N ASP A 74 18.27 11.28 -5.92
CA ASP A 74 17.60 10.74 -4.74
C ASP A 74 17.20 11.81 -3.70
N GLU A 75 17.23 13.11 -4.04
CA GLU A 75 16.81 14.20 -3.13
C GLU A 75 15.38 14.02 -2.60
N TRP A 76 14.52 13.30 -3.31
CA TRP A 76 13.17 12.95 -2.90
C TRP A 76 13.11 12.21 -1.55
N VAL A 77 14.19 11.55 -1.13
CA VAL A 77 14.24 10.84 0.16
C VAL A 77 14.22 11.78 1.37
N HIS A 78 14.39 13.08 1.17
CA HIS A 78 14.32 14.05 2.26
C HIS A 78 12.89 14.55 2.54
N ASP A 79 11.92 14.25 1.68
CA ASP A 79 10.51 14.56 1.92
C ASP A 79 9.83 13.44 2.73
N PRO A 80 9.43 13.67 4.00
CA PRO A 80 8.82 12.66 4.85
C PRO A 80 7.48 12.13 4.31
N ALA A 81 6.83 12.83 3.37
CA ALA A 81 5.61 12.36 2.71
C ALA A 81 5.88 11.24 1.69
N VAL A 82 7.14 11.06 1.24
CA VAL A 82 7.54 9.99 0.33
C VAL A 82 8.06 8.80 1.13
N TRP A 83 7.31 7.71 1.11
CA TRP A 83 7.66 6.48 1.81
C TRP A 83 8.55 5.55 1.00
N GLY A 84 8.38 5.52 -0.31
CA GLY A 84 9.16 4.65 -1.18
C GLY A 84 9.13 5.07 -2.63
N TRP A 85 9.88 4.35 -3.45
CA TRP A 85 10.02 4.59 -4.87
C TRP A 85 10.10 3.27 -5.63
N PHE A 86 9.57 3.19 -6.84
CA PHE A 86 9.84 2.06 -7.72
C PHE A 86 10.38 2.50 -9.07
N HIS A 87 11.31 1.73 -9.60
CA HIS A 87 11.99 1.99 -10.86
C HIS A 87 11.70 0.85 -11.83
N THR A 88 11.24 1.20 -13.02
CA THR A 88 10.84 0.24 -14.03
C THR A 88 10.88 0.85 -15.43
N ALA A 89 11.17 0.03 -16.43
CA ALA A 89 11.04 0.42 -17.84
C ALA A 89 9.57 0.53 -18.31
N GLY A 90 8.60 -0.05 -17.59
CA GLY A 90 7.19 -0.01 -17.99
C GLY A 90 6.22 -0.68 -17.00
N PRO A 91 4.90 -0.57 -17.26
CA PRO A 91 3.86 -0.98 -16.30
C PRO A 91 3.69 -2.50 -16.14
N ALA A 92 4.18 -3.29 -17.10
CA ALA A 92 4.09 -4.76 -17.06
C ALA A 92 5.16 -5.43 -16.18
N ARG A 93 6.04 -4.65 -15.56
CA ARG A 93 7.14 -5.17 -14.71
C ARG A 93 6.69 -5.35 -13.27
N ALA A 94 7.37 -6.24 -12.56
CA ALA A 94 7.06 -6.62 -11.19
C ALA A 94 7.01 -5.43 -10.24
N ALA A 95 8.00 -4.53 -10.28
CA ALA A 95 7.99 -3.35 -9.40
C ALA A 95 6.83 -2.39 -9.70
N ALA A 96 6.43 -2.24 -10.97
CA ALA A 96 5.31 -1.39 -11.35
C ALA A 96 3.99 -1.95 -10.81
N GLN A 97 3.77 -3.25 -10.99
CA GLN A 97 2.55 -3.93 -10.51
C GLN A 97 2.49 -3.97 -8.98
N CYS A 98 3.61 -4.26 -8.31
CA CYS A 98 3.72 -4.23 -6.85
C CYS A 98 3.50 -2.81 -6.30
N GLY A 99 4.16 -1.81 -6.89
CA GLY A 99 4.03 -0.41 -6.51
C GLY A 99 2.61 0.10 -6.73
N ASP A 100 1.97 -0.27 -7.84
CA ASP A 100 0.58 0.07 -8.14
C ASP A 100 -0.38 -0.55 -7.11
N ALA A 101 -0.23 -1.84 -6.80
CA ALA A 101 -1.04 -2.52 -5.79
C ALA A 101 -0.90 -1.89 -4.40
N LEU A 102 0.32 -1.55 -3.96
CA LEU A 102 0.56 -0.86 -2.68
C LEU A 102 0.00 0.56 -2.68
N SER A 103 0.09 1.27 -3.81
CA SER A 103 -0.40 2.64 -3.94
C SER A 103 -1.93 2.69 -3.96
N ARG A 104 -2.57 1.74 -4.66
CA ARG A 104 -4.02 1.54 -4.67
C ARG A 104 -4.55 1.14 -3.31
N GLY A 105 -3.87 0.21 -2.63
CA GLY A 105 -4.32 -0.29 -1.34
C GLY A 105 -4.03 0.68 -0.20
N LYS A 106 -3.21 1.71 -0.47
CA LYS A 106 -2.89 2.80 0.44
C LYS A 106 -2.43 2.25 1.80
N HIS A 107 -2.86 2.88 2.87
CA HIS A 107 -2.65 2.46 4.26
C HIS A 107 -3.37 1.15 4.64
N PHE A 108 -4.17 0.52 3.76
CA PHE A 108 -4.74 -0.82 3.99
C PHE A 108 -3.90 -1.95 3.39
N SER A 109 -2.83 -1.61 2.67
CA SER A 109 -1.97 -2.58 1.99
C SER A 109 -0.74 -2.95 2.83
N TRP A 110 -0.34 -4.20 2.65
CA TRP A 110 0.81 -4.81 3.28
C TRP A 110 1.63 -5.57 2.24
N LEU A 111 2.93 -5.33 2.23
CA LEU A 111 3.90 -6.16 1.53
C LEU A 111 4.28 -7.33 2.43
N ALA A 112 3.88 -8.52 2.04
CA ALA A 112 4.14 -9.77 2.74
C ALA A 112 5.17 -10.59 1.95
N CYS A 113 6.21 -11.07 2.63
CA CYS A 113 7.19 -11.98 2.05
C CYS A 113 7.21 -13.27 2.84
N THR A 114 7.13 -14.39 2.13
CA THR A 114 7.25 -15.73 2.67
C THR A 114 8.45 -16.45 2.05
N ASN A 115 8.76 -17.63 2.57
CA ASN A 115 9.72 -18.53 1.94
C ASN A 115 9.26 -19.07 0.56
N ARG A 116 8.09 -18.68 0.05
CA ARG A 116 7.55 -19.13 -1.25
C ARG A 116 7.20 -17.99 -2.20
N ARG A 117 6.78 -16.83 -1.71
CA ARG A 117 6.29 -15.72 -2.54
C ARG A 117 6.46 -14.36 -1.88
N LEU A 118 6.39 -13.34 -2.72
CA LEU A 118 6.21 -11.95 -2.32
C LEU A 118 4.84 -11.50 -2.81
N ALA A 119 4.05 -10.85 -1.95
CA ALA A 119 2.69 -10.45 -2.27
C ALA A 119 2.30 -9.11 -1.64
N VAL A 120 1.35 -8.43 -2.29
CA VAL A 120 0.63 -7.30 -1.71
C VAL A 120 -0.73 -7.80 -1.25
N VAL A 121 -0.93 -7.76 0.06
CA VAL A 121 -2.16 -8.16 0.73
C VAL A 121 -2.88 -6.93 1.26
N VAL A 122 -4.20 -6.87 1.09
CA VAL A 122 -5.03 -5.73 1.52
C VAL A 122 -6.06 -6.18 2.54
N GLU A 123 -6.24 -5.38 3.60
CA GLU A 123 -7.34 -5.55 4.57
C GLU A 123 -8.68 -5.18 3.92
N ALA A 124 -9.31 -6.15 3.26
CA ALA A 124 -10.43 -5.93 2.37
C ALA A 124 -11.69 -5.39 3.08
N ASP A 125 -11.96 -5.86 4.30
CA ASP A 125 -13.09 -5.40 5.11
C ASP A 125 -12.89 -3.98 5.64
N ALA A 126 -11.71 -3.67 6.19
CA ALA A 126 -11.37 -2.34 6.65
C ALA A 126 -11.44 -1.31 5.51
N ARG A 127 -10.99 -1.70 4.31
CA ARG A 127 -11.11 -0.87 3.11
C ARG A 127 -12.57 -0.71 2.67
N ALA A 128 -13.37 -1.77 2.68
CA ALA A 128 -14.79 -1.71 2.33
C ALA A 128 -15.57 -0.78 3.26
N GLU A 129 -15.29 -0.82 4.56
CA GLU A 129 -15.86 0.12 5.55
C GLU A 129 -15.46 1.57 5.26
N ALA A 130 -14.19 1.82 4.91
CA ALA A 130 -13.71 3.16 4.57
C ALA A 130 -14.38 3.71 3.31
N LEU A 131 -14.59 2.88 2.30
CA LEU A 131 -15.31 3.23 1.07
C LEU A 131 -16.77 3.59 1.35
N GLN A 132 -17.45 2.81 2.19
CA GLN A 132 -18.83 3.11 2.59
C GLN A 132 -18.94 4.46 3.30
N LYS A 133 -18.04 4.72 4.27
CA LYS A 133 -17.98 6.02 4.97
C LYS A 133 -17.72 7.19 4.03
N ALA A 134 -16.80 7.02 3.07
CA ALA A 134 -16.51 8.06 2.07
C ALA A 134 -17.72 8.34 1.17
N ALA A 135 -18.45 7.31 0.74
CA ALA A 135 -19.66 7.47 -0.06
C ALA A 135 -20.80 8.14 0.72
N GLU A 136 -20.96 7.85 2.01
CA GLU A 136 -21.94 8.51 2.88
C GLU A 136 -21.66 9.99 3.06
N GLN A 137 -20.39 10.39 3.20
CA GLN A 137 -19.98 11.79 3.33
C GLN A 137 -20.17 12.61 2.04
N GLN A 138 -20.22 11.95 0.89
CA GLN A 138 -20.41 12.59 -0.42
C GLN A 138 -21.89 12.73 -0.83
N LYS A 139 -22.85 12.20 -0.06
CA LYS A 139 -24.27 12.44 -0.32
C LYS A 139 -24.58 13.92 -0.08
N PRO A 140 -25.21 14.63 -1.03
CA PRO A 140 -25.63 16.01 -0.82
C PRO A 140 -26.53 16.09 0.41
N ALA A 141 -26.32 17.09 1.26
CA ALA A 141 -27.26 17.50 2.29
C ALA A 141 -28.52 18.13 1.65
N ALA A 142 -29.20 17.40 0.78
CA ALA A 142 -30.55 17.72 0.37
C ALA A 142 -31.47 17.00 1.36
N GLU A 143 -32.17 17.79 2.17
CA GLU A 143 -33.19 17.41 3.19
C GLU A 143 -32.81 17.60 4.67
N SER A 144 -32.07 18.67 5.00
CA SER A 144 -32.23 19.34 6.32
C SER A 144 -33.01 20.65 6.19
N ALA A 145 -34.06 20.64 5.38
CA ALA A 145 -35.02 21.73 5.24
C ALA A 145 -36.43 21.15 5.33
N GLY A 146 -36.79 20.64 6.50
CA GLY A 146 -38.14 20.15 6.74
C GLY A 146 -38.29 19.39 8.06
N MET A 147 -39.10 19.96 8.94
CA MET A 147 -39.89 19.26 9.95
C MET A 147 -39.28 19.00 11.34
N LEU A 148 -39.60 19.95 12.23
CA LEU A 148 -40.04 19.63 13.59
C LEU A 148 -41.11 18.52 13.56
N GLY A 149 -40.82 17.34 14.08
CA GLY A 149 -41.85 16.35 14.41
C GLY A 149 -41.40 14.89 14.28
N GLY A 150 -41.62 14.10 15.33
CA GLY A 150 -41.71 12.64 15.21
C GLY A 150 -40.70 11.84 16.04
N LEU A 151 -40.99 11.68 17.32
CA LEU A 151 -40.61 10.48 18.08
C LEU A 151 -41.24 9.24 17.42
N PHE A 152 -40.48 8.13 17.42
CA PHE A 152 -40.85 6.75 17.01
C PHE A 152 -40.82 6.40 15.52
N GLY A 153 -39.91 5.49 15.16
CA GLY A 153 -39.94 4.80 13.87
C GLY A 153 -38.77 3.83 13.67
N LYS A 154 -38.84 2.64 14.27
CA LYS A 154 -38.05 1.48 13.80
C LYS A 154 -38.53 1.14 12.38
N ALA A 155 -37.73 1.45 11.37
CA ALA A 155 -37.95 0.98 10.01
C ALA A 155 -36.65 0.38 9.45
N LYS A 156 -36.73 -0.89 9.07
CA LYS A 156 -35.75 -1.56 8.21
C LYS A 156 -35.69 -0.78 6.90
N ALA A 157 -34.59 -0.07 6.65
CA ALA A 157 -34.36 0.54 5.35
C ALA A 157 -34.03 -0.54 4.32
N SER A 158 -34.93 -0.67 3.35
CA SER A 158 -34.79 -1.47 2.14
C SER A 158 -33.54 -1.07 1.36
N LYS A 159 -32.77 -2.08 0.95
CA LYS A 159 -31.78 -2.00 -0.12
C LYS A 159 -32.50 -1.74 -1.43
N ASP A 160 -32.69 -0.48 -1.80
CA ASP A 160 -32.97 -0.11 -3.19
C ASP A 160 -32.46 1.30 -3.48
N SER A 161 -31.13 1.45 -3.42
CA SER A 161 -30.44 2.57 -4.04
C SER A 161 -29.62 1.97 -5.17
N GLY A 162 -30.04 2.19 -6.42
CA GLY A 162 -29.40 1.69 -7.65
C GLY A 162 -27.97 2.19 -7.92
N GLN A 163 -27.22 2.54 -6.87
CA GLN A 163 -25.77 2.62 -6.93
C GLN A 163 -25.21 1.20 -6.82
N PRO A 164 -24.30 0.77 -7.71
CA PRO A 164 -23.62 -0.50 -7.56
C PRO A 164 -22.83 -0.49 -6.25
N GLN A 165 -23.41 -1.12 -5.21
CA GLN A 165 -22.72 -1.38 -3.96
C GLN A 165 -21.54 -2.30 -4.31
N PRO A 166 -20.30 -1.95 -3.96
CA PRO A 166 -19.17 -2.83 -4.22
C PRO A 166 -19.44 -4.19 -3.55
N PRO A 167 -19.11 -5.31 -4.21
CA PRO A 167 -19.34 -6.64 -3.66
C PRO A 167 -18.69 -6.74 -2.29
N ALA A 168 -19.36 -7.43 -1.35
CA ALA A 168 -18.79 -7.71 -0.04
C ALA A 168 -17.49 -8.51 -0.20
N PRO A 169 -16.45 -8.22 0.59
CA PRO A 169 -15.19 -8.93 0.49
C PRO A 169 -15.36 -10.41 0.82
N ALA A 170 -14.65 -11.29 0.12
CA ALA A 170 -14.72 -12.74 0.32
C ALA A 170 -14.08 -13.20 1.65
N GLY A 171 -13.28 -12.34 2.29
CA GLY A 171 -12.62 -12.59 3.56
C GLY A 171 -12.01 -11.32 4.16
N PRO A 172 -11.32 -11.42 5.31
CA PRO A 172 -10.73 -10.26 5.98
C PRO A 172 -9.53 -9.67 5.22
N THR A 173 -8.94 -10.43 4.29
CA THR A 173 -7.83 -9.99 3.45
C THR A 173 -7.98 -10.46 2.01
N GLU A 174 -7.38 -9.74 1.07
CA GLU A 174 -7.30 -10.08 -0.34
C GLU A 174 -5.88 -9.94 -0.87
N THR A 175 -5.46 -10.82 -1.79
CA THR A 175 -4.18 -10.68 -2.49
C THR A 175 -4.41 -9.90 -3.79
N TRP A 176 -3.74 -8.77 -3.93
CA TRP A 176 -3.89 -7.90 -5.10
C TRP A 176 -2.77 -8.03 -6.11
N TRP A 177 -1.63 -8.54 -5.67
CA TRP A 177 -0.49 -8.86 -6.50
C TRP A 177 0.35 -9.91 -5.78
N GLU A 178 0.90 -10.87 -6.52
CA GLU A 178 1.83 -11.86 -5.99
C GLU A 178 2.80 -12.35 -7.07
N ILE A 179 4.00 -12.74 -6.65
CA ILE A 179 4.97 -13.45 -7.47
C ILE A 179 5.65 -14.56 -6.65
N PRO A 180 6.10 -15.65 -7.30
CA PRO A 180 7.01 -16.60 -6.69
C PRO A 180 8.27 -15.93 -6.17
N ILE A 181 8.80 -16.38 -5.03
CA ILE A 181 10.00 -15.79 -4.43
C ILE A 181 11.22 -15.90 -5.35
N GLY A 182 11.28 -16.95 -6.18
CA GLY A 182 12.33 -17.12 -7.20
C GLY A 182 12.33 -16.08 -8.32
N HIS A 183 11.29 -15.23 -8.43
CA HIS A 183 11.28 -14.07 -9.32
C HIS A 183 11.83 -12.80 -8.65
N VAL A 184 12.14 -12.84 -7.36
CA VAL A 184 12.93 -11.79 -6.69
C VAL A 184 14.40 -12.09 -6.91
N GLY A 185 15.12 -11.13 -7.49
CA GLY A 185 16.55 -11.26 -7.77
C GLY A 185 17.40 -11.05 -6.51
N ARG A 186 17.12 -10.00 -5.73
CA ARG A 186 17.83 -9.75 -4.46
C ARG A 186 17.06 -8.82 -3.53
N PHE A 187 17.35 -8.97 -2.25
CA PHE A 187 17.02 -8.01 -1.19
C PHE A 187 18.29 -7.28 -0.77
N THR A 188 18.22 -5.96 -0.64
CA THR A 188 19.35 -5.12 -0.27
C THR A 188 18.89 -3.99 0.64
N SER A 189 19.79 -3.45 1.44
CA SER A 189 19.62 -2.16 2.09
C SER A 189 20.51 -1.12 1.41
N ALA A 190 20.09 0.13 1.47
CA ALA A 190 20.91 1.26 1.02
C ALA A 190 20.60 2.50 1.84
N GLU A 191 21.65 3.25 2.14
CA GLU A 191 21.54 4.64 2.54
C GLU A 191 21.24 5.49 1.30
N ARG A 192 20.28 6.40 1.44
CA ARG A 192 19.86 7.34 0.39
C ARG A 192 19.95 8.77 0.90
N GLY A 193 20.09 9.69 -0.06
CA GLY A 193 20.19 11.10 0.21
C GLY A 193 21.65 11.53 0.41
N ARG A 194 21.84 12.85 0.36
CA ARG A 194 23.18 13.47 0.40
C ARG A 194 23.38 14.34 1.64
N GLY A 195 22.44 14.26 2.59
CA GLY A 195 22.50 14.94 3.88
C GLY A 195 23.51 14.31 4.83
N LEU A 196 23.72 14.97 5.97
CA LEU A 196 24.57 14.47 7.06
C LEU A 196 23.97 13.21 7.71
N ASP A 197 22.64 13.11 7.71
CA ASP A 197 21.88 11.95 8.18
C ASP A 197 21.26 11.25 6.96
N PRO A 198 21.93 10.23 6.38
CA PRO A 198 21.35 9.45 5.30
C PRO A 198 20.10 8.71 5.77
N VAL A 199 19.13 8.56 4.86
CA VAL A 199 17.89 7.84 5.15
C VAL A 199 18.06 6.39 4.72
N GLU A 200 17.71 5.47 5.60
CA GLU A 200 17.82 4.04 5.34
C GLU A 200 16.62 3.50 4.56
N PHE A 201 16.92 2.78 3.48
CA PHE A 201 15.94 2.15 2.60
C PHE A 201 16.19 0.65 2.51
N PHE A 202 15.09 -0.09 2.51
CA PHE A 202 15.04 -1.48 2.06
C PHE A 202 14.67 -1.49 0.57
N ALA A 203 15.38 -2.31 -0.20
CA ALA A 203 15.18 -2.43 -1.64
C ALA A 203 15.01 -3.89 -2.07
N ILE A 204 14.05 -4.10 -2.95
CA ILE A 204 13.76 -5.36 -3.63
C ILE A 204 14.09 -5.14 -5.10
N GLN A 205 15.02 -5.94 -5.63
CA GLN A 205 15.25 -6.03 -7.06
C GLN A 205 14.62 -7.30 -7.60
N PHE A 206 13.80 -7.15 -8.63
CA PHE A 206 13.12 -8.26 -9.29
C PHE A 206 13.98 -8.82 -10.43
N GLY A 207 13.70 -10.08 -10.82
CA GLY A 207 14.41 -10.76 -11.90
C GLY A 207 14.22 -10.11 -13.28
N ASP A 208 13.25 -9.20 -13.42
CA ASP A 208 13.00 -8.43 -14.63
C ASP A 208 13.73 -7.07 -14.68
N ASN A 209 14.70 -6.87 -13.78
CA ASN A 209 15.50 -5.65 -13.59
C ASN A 209 14.73 -4.42 -13.13
N SER A 210 13.46 -4.56 -12.73
CA SER A 210 12.75 -3.51 -11.99
C SER A 210 13.10 -3.56 -10.50
N SER A 211 12.88 -2.45 -9.79
CA SER A 211 13.14 -2.37 -8.34
C SER A 211 12.09 -1.58 -7.59
N LEU A 212 11.87 -1.94 -6.34
CA LEU A 212 11.03 -1.23 -5.37
C LEU A 212 11.89 -0.95 -4.14
N GLU A 213 11.91 0.28 -3.67
CA GLU A 213 12.59 0.68 -2.44
C GLU A 213 11.64 1.46 -1.53
N PHE A 214 11.78 1.29 -0.22
CA PHE A 214 11.00 2.04 0.76
C PHE A 214 11.78 2.25 2.05
N ARG A 215 11.44 3.32 2.77
CA ARG A 215 12.03 3.65 4.07
C ARG A 215 11.77 2.53 5.05
N LEU A 216 12.83 2.06 5.69
CA LEU A 216 12.72 1.08 6.75
C LEU A 216 13.88 1.26 7.72
N ILE A 217 13.55 1.41 9.00
CA ILE A 217 14.55 1.41 10.07
C ILE A 217 15.09 -0.01 10.24
N ASN A 218 16.41 -0.15 10.34
CA ASN A 218 17.14 -1.40 10.43
C ASN A 218 16.94 -2.28 9.19
N ALA A 219 16.98 -1.69 8.00
CA ALA A 219 16.88 -2.44 6.75
C ALA A 219 17.93 -3.57 6.60
N PRO A 220 19.21 -3.40 7.02
CA PRO A 220 20.23 -4.46 7.02
C PRO A 220 19.80 -5.70 7.81
N ASP A 221 19.24 -5.52 9.01
CA ASP A 221 18.78 -6.62 9.86
C ASP A 221 17.65 -7.42 9.19
N LEU A 222 16.75 -6.72 8.49
CA LEU A 222 15.71 -7.38 7.72
C LEU A 222 16.30 -8.16 6.54
N VAL A 223 17.29 -7.60 5.83
CA VAL A 223 17.98 -8.28 4.73
C VAL A 223 18.65 -9.57 5.21
N GLU A 224 19.36 -9.52 6.35
CA GLU A 224 19.96 -10.71 6.97
C GLU A 224 18.90 -11.75 7.33
N THR A 225 17.82 -11.32 7.99
CA THR A 225 16.69 -12.18 8.36
C THR A 225 16.12 -12.90 7.14
N ILE A 226 15.94 -12.19 6.02
CA ILE A 226 15.42 -12.79 4.79
C ILE A 226 16.36 -13.88 4.27
N TYR A 227 17.66 -13.61 4.16
CA TYR A 227 18.60 -14.61 3.65
C TYR A 227 18.79 -15.82 4.57
N LEU A 228 18.52 -15.68 5.87
CA LEU A 228 18.49 -16.83 6.79
C LEU A 228 17.26 -17.72 6.57
N ASN A 229 16.14 -17.16 6.11
CA ASN A 229 14.85 -17.86 6.00
C ASN A 229 14.46 -18.27 4.56
N LEU A 230 15.18 -17.81 3.53
CA LEU A 230 14.98 -18.20 2.12
C LEU A 230 15.80 -19.42 1.68
N ARG A 231 16.37 -20.17 2.61
CA ARG A 231 17.20 -21.35 2.32
C ARG A 231 16.38 -22.61 2.04
#